data_AF-A0A920M1X1-F1
#
_entry.id   AF-A0A920M1X1-F1
#
_cell.length_a   1.000
_cell.length_b   1.000
_cell.length_c   1.000
_cell.angle_alpha   90.00
_cell.angle_beta   90.00
_cell.angle_gamma   90.00
#
_symmetry.space_group_name_H-M   'P 1'
#
loop_
_entity.id
_entity.type
_entity.pdbx_description
1 polymer ?
#
loop_
_entity_poly.entity_id
_entity_poly.type
_entity_poly.pdbx_seq_one_letter_code
_entity_poly.pdbx_strand_id
1 'polypeptide(L)'
;MLGANEMRTNMVIPPPILELIKFRVTEDHKYRAVLGAEMYSLENAISAGLMDEVVDQDALMDKAKEKASDLSTMGHPSYSMTKELFIADALKKINDGISNL
;
A
#
# COMPACT_ATOMS: atom_id res chain seq x y z
N MET A 1 -6.63 -13.10 -5.44
CA MET A 1 -5.32 -13.04 -4.77
C MET A 1 -4.67 -11.71 -5.08
N LEU A 2 -3.90 -11.15 -4.16
CA LEU A 2 -3.23 -9.85 -4.28
C LEU A 2 -1.70 -10.05 -4.16
N GLY A 3 -0.93 -9.37 -4.99
CA GLY A 3 0.53 -9.42 -4.95
C GLY A 3 1.19 -8.85 -6.20
N ALA A 4 2.50 -8.69 -6.16
CA ALA A 4 3.35 -8.28 -7.27
C ALA A 4 3.83 -9.54 -8.02
N ASN A 5 3.42 -9.72 -9.27
CA ASN A 5 3.70 -10.93 -10.05
C ASN A 5 4.88 -10.79 -11.03
N GLU A 6 5.57 -9.65 -11.01
CA GLU A 6 6.62 -9.29 -11.96
C GLU A 6 7.75 -10.32 -12.03
N MET A 7 8.19 -10.88 -10.89
CA MET A 7 9.22 -11.94 -10.87
C MET A 7 8.75 -13.23 -11.54
N ARG A 8 7.44 -13.52 -11.58
CA ARG A 8 6.89 -14.69 -12.27
C ARG A 8 6.75 -14.47 -13.76
N THR A 9 6.65 -13.23 -14.20
CA THR A 9 6.50 -12.84 -15.61
C THR A 9 7.80 -12.32 -16.22
N ASN A 10 8.93 -12.52 -15.54
CA ASN A 10 10.25 -12.05 -15.98
C ASN A 10 10.31 -10.51 -16.23
N MET A 11 9.61 -9.74 -15.39
CA MET A 11 9.62 -8.28 -15.39
C MET A 11 10.35 -7.75 -14.17
N VAL A 12 10.99 -6.58 -14.29
CA VAL A 12 11.55 -5.86 -13.15
C VAL A 12 10.46 -4.99 -12.54
N ILE A 13 10.26 -5.06 -11.22
CA ILE A 13 9.36 -4.15 -10.52
C ILE A 13 9.91 -2.73 -10.68
N PRO A 14 9.15 -1.78 -11.26
CA PRO A 14 9.63 -0.41 -11.45
C PRO A 14 10.01 0.24 -10.11
N PRO A 15 11.09 1.05 -10.06
CA PRO A 15 11.50 1.74 -8.84
C PRO A 15 10.38 2.44 -8.05
N PRO A 16 9.45 3.21 -8.66
CA PRO A 16 8.37 3.84 -7.90
C PRO A 16 7.41 2.84 -7.25
N ILE A 17 7.16 1.70 -7.88
CA ILE A 17 6.31 0.63 -7.32
C ILE A 17 7.03 -0.10 -6.18
N LEU A 18 8.34 -0.33 -6.33
CA LEU A 18 9.15 -0.95 -5.28
C LEU A 18 9.18 -0.09 -4.00
N GLU A 19 9.25 1.24 -4.12
CA GLU A 19 9.18 2.14 -2.97
C GLU A 19 7.80 2.14 -2.29
N LEU A 20 6.71 2.02 -3.06
CA LEU A 20 5.36 1.83 -2.49
C LEU A 20 5.27 0.52 -1.68
N ILE A 21 5.80 -0.58 -2.23
CA ILE A 21 5.85 -1.87 -1.53
C ILE A 21 6.67 -1.75 -0.24
N LYS A 22 7.85 -1.13 -0.29
CA LYS A 22 8.69 -0.89 0.90
C LYS A 22 7.99 -0.01 1.95
N PHE A 23 7.15 0.92 1.53
CA PHE A 23 6.43 1.82 2.43
C PHE A 23 5.26 1.14 3.16
N ARG A 24 4.51 0.25 2.48
CA ARG A 24 3.29 -0.38 3.06
C ARG A 24 3.49 -1.80 3.59
N VAL A 25 4.29 -2.62 2.93
CA VAL A 25 4.42 -4.05 3.28
C VAL A 25 5.26 -4.23 4.54
N THR A 26 4.82 -5.12 5.42
CA THR A 26 5.52 -5.43 6.67
C THR A 26 6.89 -6.07 6.41
N GLU A 27 7.88 -5.80 7.26
CA GLU A 27 9.26 -6.30 7.08
C GLU A 27 9.32 -7.82 6.85
N ASP A 28 8.55 -8.59 7.63
CA ASP A 28 8.50 -10.06 7.56
C ASP A 28 7.96 -10.58 6.21
N HIS A 29 7.28 -9.74 5.44
CA HIS A 29 6.67 -10.07 4.15
C HIS A 29 7.39 -9.45 2.96
N LYS A 30 8.22 -8.40 3.13
CA LYS A 30 8.87 -7.67 2.02
C LYS A 30 9.63 -8.59 1.07
N TYR A 31 10.44 -9.50 1.60
CA TYR A 31 11.23 -10.42 0.77
C TYR A 31 10.34 -11.33 -0.08
N ARG A 32 9.31 -11.93 0.53
CA ARG A 32 8.42 -12.86 -0.18
C ARG A 32 7.48 -12.15 -1.15
N ALA A 33 7.01 -10.96 -0.80
CA ALA A 33 6.16 -10.13 -1.66
C ALA A 33 6.91 -9.64 -2.91
N VAL A 34 8.17 -9.22 -2.78
CA VAL A 34 8.99 -8.69 -3.88
C VAL A 34 9.65 -9.83 -4.67
N LEU A 35 10.54 -10.59 -4.04
CA LEU A 35 11.39 -11.57 -4.73
C LEU A 35 10.69 -12.92 -4.90
N GLY A 36 9.86 -13.32 -3.93
CA GLY A 36 9.06 -14.54 -4.02
C GLY A 36 7.83 -14.42 -4.92
N ALA A 37 7.46 -13.18 -5.32
CA ALA A 37 6.20 -12.87 -5.99
C ALA A 37 5.00 -13.57 -5.32
N GLU A 38 5.01 -13.58 -3.98
CA GLU A 38 3.99 -14.26 -3.19
C GLU A 38 2.62 -13.62 -3.46
N MET A 39 1.62 -14.47 -3.72
CA MET A 39 0.25 -14.04 -3.95
C MET A 39 -0.56 -14.37 -2.70
N TYR A 40 -1.10 -13.33 -2.08
CA TYR A 40 -1.84 -13.41 -0.84
C TYR A 40 -3.34 -13.63 -1.12
N SER A 41 -4.02 -14.38 -0.24
CA SER A 41 -5.49 -14.26 -0.13
C SER A 41 -5.85 -12.86 0.39
N LEU A 42 -7.12 -12.47 0.34
CA LEU A 42 -7.52 -11.14 0.81
C LEU A 42 -7.27 -11.01 2.32
N GLU A 43 -7.51 -12.07 3.08
CA GLU A 43 -7.32 -12.13 4.52
C GLU A 43 -5.82 -12.02 4.88
N ASN A 44 -4.96 -12.79 4.21
CA ASN A 44 -3.52 -12.75 4.44
C ASN A 44 -2.87 -11.45 3.93
N ALA A 45 -3.51 -10.74 3.00
CA ALA A 45 -3.05 -9.44 2.54
C ALA A 45 -3.11 -8.37 3.64
N ILE A 46 -3.98 -8.55 4.64
CA ILE A 46 -4.04 -7.67 5.81
C ILE A 46 -2.76 -7.79 6.63
N SER A 47 -2.36 -9.01 7.01
CA SER A 47 -1.14 -9.23 7.79
C SER A 47 0.14 -8.83 7.04
N ALA A 48 0.12 -8.94 5.70
CA ALA A 48 1.21 -8.47 4.85
C ALA A 48 1.30 -6.93 4.75
N GLY A 49 0.28 -6.17 5.20
CA GLY A 49 0.23 -4.71 5.08
C GLY A 49 -0.19 -4.21 3.69
N LEU A 50 -0.72 -5.09 2.83
CA LEU A 50 -1.22 -4.76 1.49
C LEU A 50 -2.67 -4.24 1.51
N MET A 51 -3.45 -4.64 2.51
CA MET A 51 -4.84 -4.20 2.72
C MET A 51 -5.07 -3.88 4.19
N ASP A 52 -6.07 -3.04 4.46
CA ASP A 52 -6.41 -2.64 5.83
C ASP A 52 -7.65 -3.40 6.36
N GLU A 53 -8.60 -3.76 5.50
CA GLU A 53 -9.84 -4.45 5.86
C GLU A 53 -10.37 -5.28 4.68
N VAL A 54 -11.03 -6.41 4.99
CA VAL A 54 -11.77 -7.23 4.04
C VAL A 54 -13.22 -7.29 4.48
N VAL A 55 -14.13 -7.03 3.54
CA VAL A 55 -15.57 -6.97 3.77
C VAL A 55 -16.29 -7.69 2.64
N ASP A 56 -17.55 -8.07 2.88
CA ASP A 56 -18.41 -8.62 1.84
C ASP A 56 -18.60 -7.59 0.72
N GLN A 57 -18.74 -8.09 -0.51
CA GLN A 57 -18.83 -7.26 -1.71
C GLN A 57 -19.95 -6.22 -1.61
N ASP A 58 -21.11 -6.61 -1.08
CA ASP A 58 -22.29 -5.75 -0.96
C ASP A 58 -22.11 -4.66 0.11
N ALA A 59 -21.16 -4.83 1.03
CA ALA A 59 -20.86 -3.89 2.11
C ALA A 59 -19.70 -2.93 1.79
N LEU A 60 -18.98 -3.14 0.68
CA LEU A 60 -17.75 -2.41 0.35
C LEU A 60 -17.91 -0.89 0.36
N MET A 61 -18.95 -0.39 -0.32
CA MET A 61 -19.16 1.05 -0.45
C MET A 61 -19.59 1.69 0.87
N ASP A 62 -20.41 0.99 1.65
CA ASP A 62 -20.89 1.49 2.93
C ASP A 62 -19.74 1.56 3.94
N LYS A 63 -18.88 0.53 3.99
CA LYS A 63 -17.68 0.49 4.82
C LYS A 63 -16.66 1.55 4.42
N ALA A 64 -16.45 1.78 3.12
CA ALA A 64 -15.58 2.85 2.64
C ALA A 64 -16.08 4.24 3.07
N LYS A 65 -17.40 4.49 3.01
CA LYS A 65 -18.01 5.75 3.47
C LYS A 65 -17.93 5.92 4.98
N GLU A 66 -18.18 4.85 5.74
CA GLU A 66 -18.02 4.84 7.20
C GLU A 66 -16.59 5.25 7.58
N LYS A 67 -15.58 4.66 6.92
CA LYS A 67 -14.17 4.99 7.14
C LYS A 67 -13.83 6.42 6.74
N ALA A 68 -14.37 6.92 5.62
CA ALA A 68 -14.18 8.30 5.21
C ALA A 68 -14.81 9.29 6.20
N SER A 69 -16.00 8.98 6.72
CA SER A 69 -16.67 9.78 7.75
C SER A 69 -15.84 9.82 9.03
N ASP A 70 -15.31 8.68 9.50
CA ASP A 70 -14.42 8.59 10.65
C ASP A 70 -13.15 9.45 10.44
N LEU A 71 -12.47 9.29 9.30
CA LEU A 71 -11.29 10.08 8.95
C LEU A 71 -11.58 11.59 8.84
N SER A 72 -12.80 11.98 8.48
CA SER A 72 -13.19 13.40 8.40
C SER A 72 -13.25 14.07 9.77
N THR A 73 -13.35 13.29 10.85
CA THR A 73 -13.32 13.80 12.24
C THR A 73 -11.90 14.09 12.73
N MET A 74 -10.87 13.68 12.00
CA MET A 74 -9.47 13.89 12.38
C MET A 74 -9.12 15.38 12.37
N GLY A 75 -8.31 15.80 13.34
CA GLY A 75 -7.97 17.21 13.53
C GLY A 75 -7.21 17.83 12.35
N HIS A 76 -7.70 18.97 11.85
CA HIS A 76 -6.99 19.81 10.90
C HIS A 76 -6.33 21.00 11.63
N PRO A 77 -5.05 21.35 11.38
CA PRO A 77 -4.16 20.84 10.33
C PRO A 77 -3.26 19.66 10.75
N SER A 78 -3.32 19.21 12.00
CA SER A 78 -2.37 18.24 12.56
C SER A 78 -2.32 16.92 11.77
N TYR A 79 -3.47 16.40 11.31
CA TYR A 79 -3.52 15.20 10.49
C TYR A 79 -2.79 15.38 9.16
N SER A 80 -3.07 16.46 8.43
CA SER A 80 -2.46 16.76 7.13
C SER A 80 -0.94 16.92 7.27
N MET A 81 -0.50 17.73 8.23
CA MET A 81 0.94 17.96 8.46
C MET A 81 1.66 16.67 8.85
N THR A 82 1.08 15.87 9.74
CA THR A 82 1.69 14.60 10.17
C THR A 82 1.75 13.61 9.02
N LYS A 83 0.70 13.53 8.20
CA LYS A 83 0.68 12.67 7.00
C LYS A 83 1.76 13.07 6.01
N GLU A 84 1.90 14.36 5.71
CA GLU A 84 2.94 14.87 4.79
C GLU A 84 4.34 14.49 5.27
N LEU A 85 4.63 14.70 6.57
CA LEU A 85 5.91 14.32 7.16
C LEU A 85 6.13 12.79 7.12
N PHE A 86 5.08 12.01 7.41
CA PHE A 86 5.15 10.55 7.44
C PHE A 86 5.45 9.94 6.07
N ILE A 87 4.90 10.52 4.99
CA ILE A 87 5.08 9.99 3.63
C ILE A 87 6.24 10.66 2.86
N ALA A 88 6.87 11.70 3.41
CA ALA A 88 7.78 12.58 2.66
C ALA A 88 8.92 11.83 1.94
N ASP A 89 9.61 10.91 2.63
CA ASP A 89 10.74 10.17 2.04
C ASP A 89 10.28 9.22 0.92
N ALA A 90 9.24 8.43 1.16
CA ALA A 90 8.67 7.52 0.16
C ALA A 90 8.14 8.31 -1.05
N LEU A 91 7.39 9.39 -0.81
CA LEU A 91 6.84 10.26 -1.85
C LEU A 91 7.95 10.86 -2.72
N LYS A 92 9.03 11.35 -2.12
CA LYS A 92 10.18 11.88 -2.85
C LYS A 92 10.79 10.82 -3.77
N LYS A 93 11.08 9.61 -3.25
CA LYS A 93 11.68 8.53 -4.04
C LYS A 93 10.77 8.05 -5.17
N ILE A 94 9.46 8.01 -4.94
CA ILE A 94 8.46 7.70 -5.96
C ILE A 94 8.47 8.75 -7.06
N ASN A 95 8.42 10.05 -6.70
CA ASN A 95 8.44 11.15 -7.67
C ASN A 95 9.76 11.21 -8.46
N ASP A 96 10.89 10.98 -7.80
CA ASP A 96 12.20 10.86 -8.45
C ASP A 96 12.20 9.67 -9.43
N GLY A 97 11.60 8.54 -9.04
CA GLY A 97 11.44 7.37 -9.91
C GLY A 97 10.56 7.63 -11.13
N ILE A 98 9.46 8.39 -10.97
CA ILE A 98 8.55 8.75 -12.07
C ILE A 98 9.20 9.74 -13.04
N SER A 99 9.92 10.73 -12.52
CA SER A 99 10.55 11.77 -13.34
C SER A 99 11.69 11.26 -14.23
N ASN A 100 12.20 10.07 -13.93
CA ASN A 100 13.28 9.40 -14.65
C ASN A 100 12.79 8.26 -15.58
N LEU A 101 11.47 8.08 -15.74
CA LEU A 101 10.86 7.17 -16.72
C LEU A 101 10.72 7.84 -18.09
#